data_AF-A0A671NDR9-F1
#
_entry.id   AF-A0A671NDR9-F1
#
_cell.length_a   1.000
_cell.length_b   1.000
_cell.length_c   1.000
_cell.angle_alpha   90.00
_cell.angle_beta   90.00
_cell.angle_gamma   90.00
#
_symmetry.space_group_name_H-M   'P 1'
#
loop_
_entity.id
_entity.type
_entity.pdbx_description
1 polymer ?
#
loop_
_entity_poly.entity_id
_entity_poly.type
_entity_poly.pdbx_seq_one_letter_code
_entity_poly.pdbx_strand_id
1 'polypeptide(L)'
;LHYCLNKTFNTHTHTHTKLFSVVFCDICSKLLKIIIHVKNTTHISQSIVTRCPLVLKLKKVTKDSTWHGLLSYKDQIKELKQPAEIEDAVLNAQIVLAGKGEGISHKMITLEIQSRDAPDLTLIDLPGIARVIKDLIEKLIKRQETISWVVVPANIDIATTEALQMAFRVDSTGQRTLGILTKPGLVDKGMEETVVRTVNNQVIQLKKGYMIVKCRGQQDINEKLDLIKALEKERLFLMNIVISGNSLLEEGKATIPLLAERLTKELVEHITKTLPELQKQLEIKLEKTSDDFRTLGDGVPLDELEKSNFPITKIRQFNDALEGVKREFAAWKRVLDDKPIKTEETLRDEVEQYVRTRRGKELPGFVNSRTFENIVKKHIEELEEPTLKLLKDVTDIVHSCVNRIVGSHFKAFSHLLRAAKEPVEDFLDDHFQRAEEKIHSQFKMERIVYSQDHLYSSQLETVKQKQSQTVLGHRAFVSADVREMVQHLTAYFTMTSDRLANQIPLIVQYHMLDQYISRLQNVMLAMIGRNNPGILLQEHCAVARKRKELKERLGQLRSAGKVLSKFVHSA
;
A
#
# COMPACT_ATOMS: atom_id res chain seq x y z
N LEU A 1 12.83 -27.36 5.78
CA LEU A 1 12.07 -26.22 5.19
C LEU A 1 11.03 -25.65 6.16
N HIS A 2 10.03 -26.43 6.56
CA HIS A 2 8.93 -26.02 7.45
C HIS A 2 9.39 -25.49 8.83
N TYR A 3 10.39 -26.14 9.47
CA TYR A 3 10.95 -25.68 10.75
C TYR A 3 11.69 -24.35 10.66
N CYS A 4 12.45 -24.09 9.60
CA CYS A 4 13.16 -22.84 9.46
C CYS A 4 12.22 -21.66 9.11
N LEU A 5 11.16 -21.92 8.33
CA LEU A 5 10.09 -20.94 8.11
C LEU A 5 9.38 -20.62 9.44
N ASN A 6 9.03 -21.62 10.24
CA ASN A 6 8.34 -21.41 11.52
C ASN A 6 9.21 -20.80 12.64
N LYS A 7 10.51 -21.11 12.71
CA LYS A 7 11.42 -20.51 13.70
C LYS A 7 11.61 -19.02 13.45
N THR A 8 11.65 -18.61 12.17
CA THR A 8 12.03 -17.24 11.81
C THR A 8 10.85 -16.27 11.72
N PHE A 9 9.67 -16.76 11.34
CA PHE A 9 8.43 -15.96 11.39
C PHE A 9 7.88 -15.78 12.83
N ASN A 10 8.22 -16.68 13.77
CA ASN A 10 7.77 -16.57 15.18
C ASN A 10 8.55 -15.55 16.02
N THR A 11 9.84 -15.39 15.78
CA THR A 11 10.68 -14.51 16.62
C THR A 11 10.66 -13.06 16.17
N HIS A 12 10.31 -12.78 14.91
CA HIS A 12 10.57 -11.48 14.32
C HIS A 12 9.40 -10.86 13.57
N THR A 13 8.21 -11.46 13.46
CA THR A 13 7.09 -10.77 12.80
C THR A 13 5.81 -10.99 13.59
N HIS A 14 5.23 -9.92 14.15
CA HIS A 14 3.85 -9.97 14.69
C HIS A 14 2.79 -10.25 13.60
N THR A 15 3.19 -10.41 12.34
CA THR A 15 2.35 -11.00 11.30
C THR A 15 2.41 -12.52 11.38
N HIS A 16 1.32 -13.12 11.86
CA HIS A 16 1.11 -14.56 11.96
C HIS A 16 1.01 -15.26 10.59
N THR A 17 2.02 -15.21 9.73
CA THR A 17 2.09 -16.05 8.52
C THR A 17 2.86 -17.32 8.87
N LYS A 18 2.17 -18.28 9.49
CA LYS A 18 2.65 -19.66 9.53
C LYS A 18 1.77 -20.44 8.56
N LEU A 19 2.36 -21.35 7.78
CA LEU A 19 1.56 -22.36 7.08
C LEU A 19 1.05 -23.31 8.16
N PHE A 20 -0.26 -23.25 8.44
CA PHE A 20 -0.89 -24.04 9.49
C PHE A 20 -1.58 -25.24 8.85
N SER A 21 -1.48 -26.40 9.48
CA SER A 21 -2.44 -27.48 9.25
C SER A 21 -3.50 -27.38 10.33
N VAL A 22 -4.74 -27.15 9.94
CA VAL A 22 -5.88 -27.01 10.86
C VAL A 22 -6.70 -28.29 10.78
N VAL A 23 -6.91 -28.92 11.93
CA VAL A 23 -7.73 -30.13 12.05
C VAL A 23 -9.10 -29.73 12.56
N PHE A 24 -10.13 -30.14 11.84
CA PHE A 24 -11.53 -29.89 12.22
C PHE A 24 -12.16 -31.21 12.63
N CYS A 25 -12.54 -31.38 13.91
CA CYS A 25 -13.47 -32.44 14.35
C CYS A 25 -13.74 -32.43 15.87
N ASP A 26 -14.96 -32.82 16.26
CA ASP A 26 -15.41 -32.99 17.66
C ASP A 26 -14.77 -34.20 18.37
N ILE A 27 -14.16 -35.12 17.63
CA ILE A 27 -13.79 -36.47 18.08
C ILE A 27 -12.27 -36.75 17.89
N CYS A 28 -11.50 -35.72 17.53
CA CYS A 28 -10.26 -35.89 16.77
C CYS A 28 -8.95 -35.95 17.54
N SER A 29 -8.97 -35.71 18.85
CA SER A 29 -7.74 -35.74 19.65
C SER A 29 -7.00 -37.07 19.49
N LYS A 30 -7.70 -38.16 19.16
CA LYS A 30 -7.14 -39.49 18.88
C LYS A 30 -6.27 -39.55 17.61
N LEU A 31 -6.66 -38.89 16.52
CA LEU A 31 -5.94 -38.96 15.24
C LEU A 31 -4.61 -38.22 15.29
N LEU A 32 -4.64 -37.03 15.89
CA LEU A 32 -3.47 -36.19 16.13
C LEU A 32 -2.45 -36.94 17.02
N LYS A 33 -2.94 -37.53 18.11
CA LYS A 33 -2.14 -38.34 19.05
C LYS A 33 -1.52 -39.56 18.38
N ILE A 34 -2.23 -40.21 17.46
CA ILE A 34 -1.72 -41.35 16.69
C ILE A 34 -0.60 -40.94 15.74
N ILE A 35 -0.74 -39.85 14.98
CA ILE A 35 0.30 -39.37 14.05
C ILE A 35 1.60 -39.01 14.80
N ILE A 36 1.48 -38.52 16.04
CA ILE A 36 2.62 -38.22 16.91
C ILE A 36 3.21 -39.51 17.52
N HIS A 37 2.36 -40.45 17.92
CA HIS A 37 2.75 -41.71 18.57
C HIS A 37 3.37 -42.73 17.60
N VAL A 38 3.00 -42.72 16.32
CA VAL A 38 3.61 -43.55 15.24
C VAL A 38 5.09 -43.25 15.03
N LYS A 39 5.61 -42.14 15.58
CA LYS A 39 7.05 -41.85 15.64
C LYS A 39 7.66 -41.95 17.04
N ASN A 40 7.07 -42.72 17.97
CA ASN A 40 7.58 -42.97 19.32
C ASN A 40 7.81 -41.72 20.21
N THR A 41 7.22 -40.56 19.88
CA THR A 41 7.62 -39.31 20.56
C THR A 41 6.87 -38.99 21.86
N THR A 42 5.66 -39.51 22.11
CA THR A 42 4.89 -39.21 23.34
C THR A 42 3.79 -40.24 23.66
N HIS A 43 3.60 -40.62 24.93
CA HIS A 43 2.36 -41.29 25.40
C HIS A 43 1.34 -40.22 25.84
N ILE A 44 0.22 -40.11 25.12
CA ILE A 44 -0.91 -39.24 25.47
C ILE A 44 -2.16 -40.13 25.54
N SER A 45 -2.66 -40.42 26.74
CA SER A 45 -3.96 -41.04 27.00
C SER A 45 -5.14 -40.28 26.36
N GLN A 46 -6.19 -41.04 26.06
CA GLN A 46 -7.20 -40.68 25.06
C GLN A 46 -8.45 -39.99 25.64
N SER A 47 -8.40 -39.51 26.89
CA SER A 47 -9.55 -38.98 27.65
C SER A 47 -9.76 -37.45 27.56
N ILE A 48 -8.85 -36.69 26.96
CA ILE A 48 -8.95 -35.22 26.93
C ILE A 48 -9.83 -34.74 25.77
N VAL A 49 -10.95 -34.08 26.12
CA VAL A 49 -11.78 -33.28 25.21
C VAL A 49 -11.16 -31.89 25.07
N THR A 50 -10.92 -31.44 23.84
CA THR A 50 -10.31 -30.13 23.58
C THR A 50 -11.32 -29.02 23.87
N ARG A 51 -11.07 -28.21 24.92
CA ARG A 51 -11.90 -27.04 25.29
C ARG A 51 -11.29 -25.69 24.92
N CYS A 52 -10.06 -25.68 24.46
CA CYS A 52 -9.30 -24.50 24.02
C CYS A 52 -8.51 -24.89 22.78
N PRO A 53 -8.37 -24.02 21.77
CA PRO A 53 -7.51 -24.28 20.62
C PRO A 53 -6.08 -24.62 21.06
N LEU A 54 -5.56 -25.76 20.63
CA LEU A 54 -4.21 -26.24 20.96
C LEU A 54 -3.32 -26.15 19.72
N VAL A 55 -2.31 -25.29 19.79
CA VAL A 55 -1.27 -25.16 18.76
C VAL A 55 -0.12 -26.08 19.15
N LEU A 56 -0.03 -27.23 18.48
CA LEU A 56 1.07 -28.17 18.64
C LEU A 56 2.17 -27.87 17.63
N LYS A 57 3.37 -27.56 18.12
CA LYS A 57 4.58 -27.39 17.32
C LYS A 57 5.52 -28.56 17.57
N LEU A 58 5.75 -29.37 16.55
CA LEU A 58 6.71 -30.46 16.57
C LEU A 58 7.99 -29.99 15.89
N LYS A 59 9.13 -30.29 16.51
CA LYS A 59 10.44 -29.85 16.05
C LYS A 59 11.45 -30.98 16.17
N LYS A 60 12.13 -31.25 15.06
CA LYS A 60 13.23 -32.21 15.00
C LYS A 60 14.51 -31.61 15.58
N VAL A 61 15.16 -32.31 16.50
CA VAL A 61 16.46 -31.89 17.08
C VAL A 61 17.54 -32.92 16.76
N THR A 62 18.77 -32.46 16.46
CA THR A 62 19.88 -33.30 15.99
C THR A 62 20.99 -33.56 17.02
N LYS A 63 20.98 -32.91 18.21
CA LYS A 63 22.01 -33.10 19.26
C LYS A 63 21.42 -33.24 20.69
N ASP A 64 22.01 -34.16 21.46
CA ASP A 64 22.09 -34.36 22.93
C ASP A 64 20.88 -34.23 23.86
N SER A 65 19.69 -33.87 23.37
CA SER A 65 18.45 -33.97 24.14
C SER A 65 17.50 -34.98 23.51
N THR A 66 17.00 -35.93 24.31
CA THR A 66 16.07 -36.97 23.85
C THR A 66 14.65 -36.41 23.71
N TRP A 67 14.24 -35.48 24.58
CA TRP A 67 12.92 -34.87 24.58
C TRP A 67 12.88 -33.56 25.39
N HIS A 68 12.21 -32.51 24.89
CA HIS A 68 11.91 -31.29 25.64
C HIS A 68 10.55 -30.72 25.22
N GLY A 69 9.71 -30.37 26.19
CA GLY A 69 8.39 -29.78 25.96
C GLY A 69 8.28 -28.38 26.55
N LEU A 70 7.64 -27.46 25.84
CA LEU A 70 7.33 -26.11 26.32
C LEU A 70 5.85 -25.83 26.14
N LEU A 71 5.13 -25.60 27.23
CA LEU A 71 3.72 -25.24 27.22
C LEU A 71 3.57 -23.75 27.54
N SER A 72 2.89 -23.00 26.68
CA SER A 72 2.64 -21.57 26.86
C SER A 72 1.15 -21.24 26.79
N TYR A 73 0.66 -20.51 27.79
CA TYR A 73 -0.72 -20.05 27.90
C TYR A 73 -0.81 -18.85 28.85
N LYS A 74 -1.62 -17.83 28.54
CA LYS A 74 -1.88 -16.66 29.41
C LYS A 74 -0.59 -16.03 30.00
N ASP A 75 0.41 -15.82 29.14
CA ASP A 75 1.75 -15.29 29.48
C ASP A 75 2.56 -16.16 30.47
N GLN A 76 2.09 -17.37 30.79
CA GLN A 76 2.83 -18.38 31.52
C GLN A 76 3.55 -19.31 30.56
N ILE A 77 4.73 -19.76 30.98
CA ILE A 77 5.55 -20.73 30.27
C ILE A 77 5.88 -21.84 31.27
N LYS A 78 5.52 -23.07 30.93
CA LYS A 78 5.80 -24.27 31.71
C LYS A 78 6.67 -25.20 30.88
N GLU A 79 7.88 -25.47 31.38
CA GLU A 79 8.75 -26.50 30.80
C GLU A 79 8.30 -27.89 31.25
N LEU A 80 8.35 -28.84 30.32
CA LEU A 80 8.03 -30.24 30.53
C LEU A 80 9.29 -31.05 30.24
N LYS A 81 9.62 -31.99 31.14
CA LYS A 81 10.82 -32.84 31.01
C LYS A 81 10.51 -34.24 30.50
N GLN A 82 9.28 -34.71 30.69
CA GLN A 82 8.84 -36.02 30.22
C GLN A 82 7.51 -35.96 29.44
N PRO A 83 7.30 -36.85 28.45
CA PRO A 83 6.05 -36.91 27.71
C PRO A 83 4.81 -37.18 28.57
N ALA A 84 4.96 -37.89 29.69
CA ALA A 84 3.85 -38.22 30.59
C ALA A 84 3.22 -36.96 31.23
N GLU A 85 4.00 -35.88 31.38
CA GLU A 85 3.53 -34.64 32.01
C GLU A 85 2.64 -33.79 31.08
N ILE A 86 2.65 -34.06 29.77
CA ILE A 86 1.93 -33.25 28.77
C ILE A 86 0.44 -33.23 29.06
N GLU A 87 -0.13 -34.38 29.39
CA GLU A 87 -1.57 -34.55 29.53
C GLU A 87 -2.12 -33.72 30.67
N ASP A 88 -1.52 -33.89 31.84
CA ASP A 88 -1.88 -33.15 33.04
C ASP A 88 -1.61 -31.65 32.85
N ALA A 89 -0.52 -31.29 32.17
CA ALA A 89 -0.20 -29.89 31.91
C ALA A 89 -1.22 -29.22 30.96
N VAL A 90 -1.61 -29.90 29.87
CA VAL A 90 -2.62 -29.40 28.93
C VAL A 90 -3.99 -29.34 29.59
N LEU A 91 -4.37 -30.36 30.37
CA LEU A 91 -5.64 -30.38 31.10
C LEU A 91 -5.72 -29.21 32.10
N ASN A 92 -4.66 -29.00 32.87
CA ASN A 92 -4.56 -27.87 33.80
C ASN A 92 -4.66 -26.52 33.08
N ALA A 93 -3.95 -26.35 31.96
CA ALA A 93 -4.04 -25.15 31.15
C ALA A 93 -5.46 -24.90 30.61
N GLN A 94 -6.16 -25.95 30.17
CA GLN A 94 -7.56 -25.85 29.77
C GLN A 94 -8.48 -25.46 30.94
N ILE A 95 -8.27 -26.03 32.14
CA ILE A 95 -9.06 -25.65 33.34
C ILE A 95 -8.82 -24.17 33.70
N VAL A 96 -7.58 -23.69 33.60
CA VAL A 96 -7.25 -22.28 33.88
C VAL A 96 -7.90 -21.32 32.86
N LEU A 97 -7.99 -21.72 31.59
CA LEU A 97 -8.51 -20.87 30.52
C LEU A 97 -10.03 -20.94 30.33
N ALA A 98 -10.63 -22.10 30.56
CA ALA A 98 -12.04 -22.39 30.30
C ALA A 98 -12.87 -22.65 31.56
N GLY A 99 -12.23 -22.80 32.72
CA GLY A 99 -12.87 -23.10 34.00
C GLY A 99 -13.00 -24.60 34.29
N LYS A 100 -13.49 -24.95 35.50
CA LYS A 100 -13.72 -26.34 35.93
C LYS A 100 -14.96 -27.00 35.28
N GLY A 101 -15.83 -26.24 34.62
CA GLY A 101 -17.03 -26.74 33.94
C GLY A 101 -16.80 -27.09 32.45
N GLU A 102 -17.89 -27.24 31.70
CA GLU A 102 -17.90 -27.54 30.25
C GLU A 102 -17.69 -26.30 29.36
N GLY A 103 -17.16 -25.21 29.93
CA GLY A 103 -16.87 -23.98 29.20
C GLY A 103 -15.84 -24.18 28.09
N ILE A 104 -15.93 -23.34 27.05
CA ILE A 104 -14.98 -23.30 25.94
C ILE A 104 -14.33 -21.92 25.89
N SER A 105 -13.01 -21.87 25.66
CA SER A 105 -12.24 -20.63 25.55
C SER A 105 -11.71 -20.42 24.13
N HIS A 106 -11.68 -19.17 23.68
CA HIS A 106 -11.03 -18.76 22.43
C HIS A 106 -9.51 -18.55 22.57
N LYS A 107 -8.98 -18.62 23.79
CA LYS A 107 -7.55 -18.44 24.07
C LYS A 107 -6.76 -19.68 23.65
N MET A 108 -5.68 -19.47 22.91
CA MET A 108 -4.83 -20.54 22.40
C MET A 108 -3.85 -21.05 23.47
N ILE A 109 -3.66 -22.35 23.52
CA ILE A 109 -2.58 -23.02 24.25
C ILE A 109 -1.53 -23.41 23.21
N THR A 110 -0.25 -23.06 23.43
CA THR A 110 0.84 -23.49 22.55
C THR A 110 1.67 -24.56 23.24
N LEU A 111 1.77 -25.74 22.64
CA LEU A 111 2.65 -26.83 23.07
C LEU A 111 3.74 -27.02 22.02
N GLU A 112 4.99 -26.75 22.39
CA GLU A 112 6.16 -27.02 21.56
C GLU A 112 6.85 -28.28 22.07
N ILE A 113 7.04 -29.27 21.20
CA ILE A 113 7.73 -30.52 21.50
C ILE A 113 8.95 -30.61 20.59
N GLN A 114 10.09 -30.81 21.23
CA GLN A 114 11.38 -30.99 20.58
C GLN A 114 11.85 -32.43 20.81
N SER A 115 12.04 -33.20 19.74
CA SER A 115 12.48 -34.59 19.82
C SER A 115 13.23 -35.01 18.54
N ARG A 116 14.05 -36.06 18.61
CA ARG A 116 14.77 -36.60 17.44
C ARG A 116 13.84 -37.24 16.41
N ASP A 117 12.76 -37.85 16.89
CA ASP A 117 11.81 -38.59 16.06
C ASP A 117 10.61 -37.74 15.64
N ALA A 118 10.50 -36.51 16.15
CA ALA A 118 9.43 -35.59 15.79
C ALA A 118 9.62 -35.05 14.35
N PRO A 119 8.55 -35.01 13.53
CA PRO A 119 8.57 -34.27 12.28
C PRO A 119 8.50 -32.77 12.55
N ASP A 120 9.02 -31.96 11.64
CA ASP A 120 8.85 -30.52 11.70
C ASP A 120 7.44 -30.14 11.25
N LEU A 121 6.52 -29.93 12.18
CA LEU A 121 5.09 -29.78 11.89
C LEU A 121 4.40 -28.80 12.86
N THR A 122 3.37 -28.10 12.41
CA THR A 122 2.56 -27.23 13.26
C THR A 122 1.09 -27.52 12.99
N LEU A 123 0.44 -28.02 14.01
CA LEU A 123 -0.95 -28.47 13.98
C LEU A 123 -1.76 -27.57 14.89
N ILE A 124 -2.93 -27.17 14.43
CA ILE A 124 -3.93 -26.52 15.28
C ILE A 124 -5.06 -27.52 15.48
N ASP A 125 -5.17 -28.02 16.71
CA ASP A 125 -6.32 -28.78 17.16
C ASP A 125 -7.37 -27.80 17.68
N LEU A 126 -8.57 -27.90 17.14
CA LEU A 126 -9.67 -27.03 17.49
C LEU A 126 -10.65 -27.78 18.40
N PRO A 127 -11.21 -27.11 19.42
CA PRO A 127 -12.37 -27.64 20.14
C PRO A 127 -13.50 -27.95 19.16
N GLY A 128 -14.38 -28.87 19.56
CA GLY A 128 -15.53 -29.25 18.73
C GLY A 128 -16.34 -28.04 18.25
N ILE A 129 -17.03 -28.18 17.11
CA ILE A 129 -17.74 -27.12 16.41
C ILE A 129 -18.98 -26.72 17.21
N ALA A 130 -18.76 -25.97 18.28
CA ALA A 130 -19.77 -25.22 18.99
C ALA A 130 -19.93 -23.86 18.31
N ARG A 131 -21.18 -23.35 18.25
CA ARG A 131 -21.55 -22.06 17.63
C ARG A 131 -20.60 -20.89 17.97
N VAL A 132 -19.97 -20.90 19.14
CA VAL A 132 -19.14 -19.81 19.68
C VAL A 132 -17.74 -19.71 19.05
N ILE A 133 -17.26 -20.74 18.36
CA ILE A 133 -15.85 -20.83 17.90
C ILE A 133 -15.74 -20.68 16.38
N LYS A 134 -16.88 -20.65 15.67
CA LYS A 134 -16.92 -20.60 14.21
C LYS A 134 -16.10 -19.45 13.64
N ASP A 135 -16.22 -18.26 14.23
CA ASP A 135 -15.47 -17.08 13.78
C ASP A 135 -13.95 -17.25 13.90
N LEU A 136 -13.50 -17.90 14.97
CA LEU A 136 -12.07 -18.18 15.17
C LEU A 136 -11.57 -19.19 14.13
N ILE A 137 -12.35 -20.24 13.90
CA ILE A 137 -12.03 -21.27 12.91
C ILE A 137 -12.00 -20.64 11.52
N GLU A 138 -13.04 -19.92 11.11
CA GLU A 138 -13.13 -19.21 9.82
C GLU A 138 -11.95 -18.26 9.62
N LYS A 139 -11.54 -17.50 10.66
CA LYS A 139 -10.37 -16.62 10.59
C LYS A 139 -9.05 -17.36 10.34
N LEU A 140 -8.90 -18.57 10.87
CA LEU A 140 -7.71 -19.40 10.63
C LEU A 140 -7.73 -19.98 9.21
N ILE A 141 -8.88 -20.51 8.78
CA ILE A 141 -8.98 -21.27 7.53
C ILE A 141 -9.19 -20.38 6.30
N LYS A 142 -9.52 -19.09 6.47
CA LYS A 142 -9.60 -18.12 5.36
C LYS A 142 -8.24 -17.83 4.72
N ARG A 143 -7.15 -18.13 5.43
CA ARG A 143 -5.77 -17.96 4.95
C ARG A 143 -5.46 -19.01 3.89
N GLN A 144 -4.96 -18.58 2.74
CA GLN A 144 -4.67 -19.48 1.61
C GLN A 144 -3.50 -20.42 1.90
N GLU A 145 -2.63 -20.02 2.83
CA GLU A 145 -1.49 -20.79 3.33
C GLU A 145 -1.88 -21.88 4.35
N THR A 146 -3.19 -22.07 4.60
CA THR A 146 -3.69 -23.03 5.60
C THR A 146 -4.31 -24.24 4.91
N ILE A 147 -3.82 -25.43 5.28
CA ILE A 147 -4.38 -26.71 4.86
C ILE A 147 -5.42 -27.16 5.89
N SER A 148 -6.59 -27.54 5.40
CA SER A 148 -7.71 -28.01 6.21
C SER A 148 -7.77 -29.54 6.18
N TRP A 149 -7.64 -30.18 7.34
CA TRP A 149 -7.86 -31.62 7.51
C TRP A 149 -9.20 -31.81 8.20
N VAL A 150 -10.20 -32.21 7.41
CA VAL A 150 -11.58 -32.36 7.88
C VAL A 150 -11.81 -33.80 8.27
N VAL A 151 -12.01 -34.04 9.56
CA VAL A 151 -12.14 -35.39 10.10
C VAL A 151 -13.60 -35.68 10.41
N VAL A 152 -14.14 -36.71 9.76
CA VAL A 152 -15.56 -37.02 9.79
C VAL A 152 -15.74 -38.50 10.21
N PRO A 153 -16.66 -38.83 11.13
CA PRO A 153 -17.04 -40.22 11.37
C PRO A 153 -17.66 -40.84 10.11
N ALA A 154 -17.31 -42.08 9.79
CA ALA A 154 -17.80 -42.78 8.61
C ALA A 154 -19.29 -43.20 8.71
N ASN A 155 -19.84 -43.20 9.94
CA ASN A 155 -21.22 -43.59 10.21
C ASN A 155 -22.23 -42.44 10.05
N ILE A 156 -21.79 -41.23 9.68
CA ILE A 156 -22.66 -40.07 9.44
C ILE A 156 -22.56 -39.63 7.99
N ASP A 157 -23.62 -39.00 7.46
CA ASP A 157 -23.57 -38.40 6.13
C ASP A 157 -22.61 -37.20 6.12
N ILE A 158 -21.58 -37.31 5.30
CA ILE A 158 -20.54 -36.31 5.16
C ILE A 158 -21.07 -34.95 4.70
N ALA A 159 -22.15 -34.91 3.90
CA ALA A 159 -22.75 -33.66 3.41
C ALA A 159 -23.39 -32.83 4.53
N THR A 160 -23.81 -33.48 5.61
CA THR A 160 -24.43 -32.83 6.77
C THR A 160 -23.40 -32.31 7.79
N THR A 161 -22.12 -32.66 7.62
CA THR A 161 -21.09 -32.33 8.60
C THR A 161 -20.69 -30.86 8.52
N GLU A 162 -20.85 -30.14 9.63
CA GLU A 162 -20.54 -28.70 9.71
C GLU A 162 -19.06 -28.38 9.40
N ALA A 163 -18.14 -29.26 9.79
CA ALA A 163 -16.71 -29.13 9.50
C ALA A 163 -16.43 -28.97 8.00
N LEU A 164 -17.11 -29.78 7.18
CA LEU A 164 -16.92 -29.76 5.73
C LEU A 164 -17.62 -28.55 5.11
N GLN A 165 -18.78 -28.14 5.62
CA GLN A 165 -19.47 -26.92 5.16
C GLN A 165 -18.62 -25.67 5.44
N MET A 166 -17.97 -25.59 6.60
CA MET A 166 -17.06 -24.48 6.92
C MET A 166 -15.84 -24.46 6.01
N ALA A 167 -15.24 -25.63 5.74
CA ALA A 167 -14.13 -25.73 4.79
C ALA A 167 -14.58 -25.32 3.37
N PHE A 168 -15.76 -25.77 2.92
CA PHE A 168 -16.29 -25.44 1.59
C PHE A 168 -16.58 -23.94 1.42
N ARG A 169 -17.02 -23.23 2.46
CA ARG A 169 -17.23 -21.76 2.40
C ARG A 169 -15.95 -20.98 2.10
N VAL A 170 -14.79 -21.47 2.53
CA VAL A 170 -13.49 -20.80 2.35
C VAL A 170 -12.62 -21.46 1.27
N ASP A 171 -12.96 -22.67 0.85
CA ASP A 171 -12.29 -23.48 -0.16
C ASP A 171 -13.34 -24.27 -0.97
N SER A 172 -14.12 -23.55 -1.78
CA SER A 172 -15.19 -24.14 -2.60
C SER A 172 -14.68 -25.15 -3.63
N THR A 173 -13.41 -25.04 -4.03
CA THR A 173 -12.77 -25.96 -4.98
C THR A 173 -12.12 -27.18 -4.31
N GLY A 174 -12.07 -27.22 -2.97
CA GLY A 174 -11.41 -28.29 -2.22
C GLY A 174 -9.91 -28.43 -2.50
N GLN A 175 -9.23 -27.36 -2.88
CA GLN A 175 -7.80 -27.36 -3.26
C GLN A 175 -6.87 -27.60 -2.08
N ARG A 176 -7.29 -27.19 -0.89
CA ARG A 176 -6.50 -27.21 0.36
C ARG A 176 -7.23 -27.96 1.47
N THR A 177 -8.24 -28.76 1.11
CA THR A 177 -9.05 -29.54 2.03
C THR A 177 -8.86 -31.03 1.76
N LEU A 178 -8.45 -31.78 2.79
CA LEU A 178 -8.35 -33.24 2.78
C LEU A 178 -9.40 -33.81 3.73
N GLY A 179 -10.21 -34.76 3.25
CA GLY A 179 -11.19 -35.45 4.07
C GLY A 179 -10.61 -36.72 4.70
N ILE A 180 -10.89 -36.95 5.98
CA ILE A 180 -10.43 -38.13 6.71
C ILE A 180 -11.64 -38.79 7.37
N LEU A 181 -11.97 -40.00 6.94
CA LEU A 181 -13.06 -40.80 7.51
C LEU A 181 -12.54 -41.64 8.67
N THR A 182 -13.20 -41.55 9.82
CA THR A 182 -12.86 -42.25 11.06
C THR A 182 -13.99 -43.15 11.53
N LYS A 183 -13.74 -44.01 12.53
CA LYS A 183 -14.74 -44.94 13.08
C LYS A 183 -15.46 -45.81 12.01
N PRO A 184 -14.74 -46.45 11.07
CA PRO A 184 -15.36 -47.32 10.06
C PRO A 184 -16.10 -48.53 10.67
N GLY A 185 -15.83 -48.89 11.93
CA GLY A 185 -16.53 -49.99 12.61
C GLY A 185 -17.88 -49.65 13.23
N LEU A 186 -18.35 -48.42 13.11
CA LEU A 186 -19.71 -48.03 13.53
C LEU A 186 -20.66 -47.86 12.33
N VAL A 187 -20.22 -48.27 11.13
CA VAL A 187 -21.02 -48.18 9.92
C VAL A 187 -22.04 -49.31 9.93
N ASP A 188 -23.30 -48.98 9.69
CA ASP A 188 -24.38 -49.97 9.61
C ASP A 188 -24.20 -50.86 8.38
N LYS A 189 -24.54 -52.16 8.52
CA LYS A 189 -24.48 -53.12 7.41
C LYS A 189 -25.37 -52.64 6.25
N GLY A 190 -24.77 -52.43 5.08
CA GLY A 190 -25.42 -51.87 3.89
C GLY A 190 -25.03 -50.43 3.56
N MET A 191 -24.46 -49.67 4.49
CA MET A 191 -23.94 -48.32 4.24
C MET A 191 -22.46 -48.29 3.83
N GLU A 192 -21.79 -49.45 3.82
CA GLU A 192 -20.38 -49.61 3.47
C GLU A 192 -20.07 -49.12 2.05
N GLU A 193 -20.98 -49.36 1.09
CA GLU A 193 -20.83 -48.87 -0.28
C GLU A 193 -20.78 -47.34 -0.35
N THR A 194 -21.61 -46.65 0.43
CA THR A 194 -21.61 -45.18 0.51
C THR A 194 -20.28 -44.64 1.07
N VAL A 195 -19.69 -45.33 2.04
CA VAL A 195 -18.37 -45.00 2.58
C VAL A 195 -17.29 -45.17 1.51
N VAL A 196 -17.30 -46.28 0.77
CA VAL A 196 -16.36 -46.53 -0.34
C VAL A 196 -16.51 -45.48 -1.44
N ARG A 197 -17.73 -45.12 -1.84
CA ARG A 197 -18.01 -44.05 -2.81
C ARG A 197 -17.49 -42.69 -2.33
N THR A 198 -17.60 -42.41 -1.03
CA THR A 198 -17.04 -41.19 -0.42
C THR A 198 -15.52 -41.18 -0.49
N VAL A 199 -14.85 -42.29 -0.12
CA VAL A 199 -13.39 -42.41 -0.22
C VAL A 199 -12.90 -42.27 -1.67
N ASN A 200 -13.67 -42.77 -2.62
CA ASN A 200 -13.42 -42.63 -4.06
C ASN A 200 -13.82 -41.27 -4.64
N ASN A 201 -14.12 -40.29 -3.79
CA ASN A 201 -14.38 -38.90 -4.19
C ASN A 201 -15.64 -38.74 -5.07
N GLN A 202 -16.61 -39.65 -4.96
CA GLN A 202 -17.81 -39.67 -5.80
C GLN A 202 -19.01 -38.94 -5.18
N VAL A 203 -18.99 -38.67 -3.87
CA VAL A 203 -20.08 -38.00 -3.15
C VAL A 203 -19.85 -36.49 -3.09
N ILE A 204 -18.74 -36.07 -2.48
CA ILE A 204 -18.25 -34.68 -2.49
C ILE A 204 -16.85 -34.72 -3.09
N GLN A 205 -16.56 -33.83 -4.03
CA GLN A 205 -15.28 -33.81 -4.72
C GLN A 205 -14.28 -32.89 -4.00
N LEU A 206 -13.24 -33.46 -3.41
CA LEU A 206 -12.07 -32.75 -2.89
C LEU A 206 -10.87 -33.00 -3.80
N LYS A 207 -10.07 -31.97 -4.10
CA LYS A 207 -8.87 -32.15 -4.95
C LYS A 207 -7.78 -32.96 -4.26
N LYS A 208 -7.71 -32.91 -2.91
CA LYS A 208 -6.81 -33.77 -2.13
C LYS A 208 -7.41 -35.14 -1.81
N GLY A 209 -8.69 -35.36 -2.13
CA GLY A 209 -9.39 -36.63 -1.93
C GLY A 209 -9.72 -36.95 -0.47
N TYR A 210 -9.89 -38.24 -0.21
CA TYR A 210 -10.30 -38.79 1.07
C TYR A 210 -9.40 -39.93 1.51
N MET A 211 -9.22 -40.07 2.82
CA MET A 211 -8.53 -41.19 3.47
C MET A 211 -9.43 -41.84 4.50
N ILE A 212 -9.33 -43.15 4.71
CA ILE A 212 -10.06 -43.87 5.75
C ILE A 212 -9.13 -44.53 6.76
N VAL A 213 -9.42 -44.35 8.05
CA VAL A 213 -8.57 -44.82 9.14
C VAL A 213 -9.38 -45.39 10.30
N LYS A 214 -8.83 -46.42 10.94
CA LYS A 214 -9.39 -47.02 12.15
C LYS A 214 -8.52 -46.67 13.35
N CYS A 215 -9.07 -45.81 14.21
CA CYS A 215 -8.47 -45.53 15.51
C CYS A 215 -8.83 -46.63 16.54
N ARG A 216 -8.05 -46.68 17.64
CA ARG A 216 -8.35 -47.51 18.81
C ARG A 216 -9.75 -47.19 19.38
N GLY A 217 -10.58 -48.22 19.55
CA GLY A 217 -11.90 -48.12 20.18
C GLY A 217 -11.80 -48.06 21.70
N GLN A 218 -12.85 -47.65 22.43
CA GLN A 218 -12.78 -47.45 23.88
C GLN A 218 -12.31 -48.69 24.66
N GLN A 219 -12.68 -49.88 24.19
CA GLN A 219 -12.22 -51.14 24.77
C GLN A 219 -10.71 -51.36 24.58
N ASP A 220 -10.16 -51.12 23.38
CA ASP A 220 -8.71 -51.22 23.12
C ASP A 220 -7.90 -50.24 24.00
N ILE A 221 -8.52 -49.11 24.37
CA ILE A 221 -7.91 -48.08 25.24
C ILE A 221 -7.86 -48.59 26.68
N ASN A 222 -8.97 -49.16 27.17
CA ASN A 222 -9.05 -49.72 28.51
C ASN A 222 -8.10 -50.92 28.67
N GLU A 223 -7.96 -51.73 27.62
CA GLU A 223 -7.05 -52.89 27.55
C GLU A 223 -5.58 -52.50 27.30
N LYS A 224 -5.26 -51.20 27.16
CA LYS A 224 -3.92 -50.67 26.86
C LYS A 224 -3.24 -51.37 25.69
N LEU A 225 -3.99 -51.59 24.59
CA LEU A 225 -3.47 -52.24 23.40
C LEU A 225 -2.26 -51.47 22.83
N ASP A 226 -1.18 -52.22 22.59
CA ASP A 226 0.04 -51.71 21.98
C ASP A 226 -0.20 -51.16 20.56
N LEU A 227 0.60 -50.17 20.16
CA LEU A 227 0.43 -49.46 18.89
C LEU A 227 0.65 -50.39 17.69
N ILE A 228 1.66 -51.26 17.74
CA ILE A 228 1.97 -52.17 16.63
C ILE A 228 0.79 -53.12 16.39
N LYS A 229 0.25 -53.69 17.47
CA LYS A 229 -0.95 -54.53 17.44
C LYS A 229 -2.18 -53.77 16.96
N ALA A 230 -2.32 -52.50 17.33
CA ALA A 230 -3.42 -51.65 16.86
C ALA A 230 -3.35 -51.36 15.35
N LEU A 231 -2.15 -51.12 14.80
CA LEU A 231 -1.93 -50.92 13.36
C LEU A 231 -2.20 -52.21 12.58
N GLU A 232 -1.80 -53.37 13.11
CA GLU A 232 -2.09 -54.66 12.49
C GLU A 232 -3.59 -54.97 12.51
N LYS A 233 -4.28 -54.69 13.63
CA LYS A 233 -5.74 -54.80 13.76
C LYS A 233 -6.47 -53.83 12.82
N GLU A 234 -5.94 -52.63 12.60
CA GLU A 234 -6.45 -51.70 11.58
C GLU A 234 -6.32 -52.30 10.19
N ARG A 235 -5.13 -52.78 9.82
CA ARG A 235 -4.86 -53.35 8.50
C ARG A 235 -5.79 -54.52 8.21
N LEU A 236 -5.90 -55.48 9.14
CA LEU A 236 -6.78 -56.64 9.00
C LEU A 236 -8.25 -56.24 8.89
N PHE A 237 -8.68 -55.26 9.69
CA PHE A 237 -10.06 -54.79 9.65
C PHE A 237 -10.40 -54.08 8.35
N LEU A 238 -9.54 -53.20 7.87
CA LEU A 238 -9.73 -52.50 6.60
C LEU A 238 -9.63 -53.48 5.43
N MET A 239 -8.76 -54.50 5.50
CA MET A 239 -8.76 -55.60 4.52
C MET A 239 -10.10 -56.34 4.51
N ASN A 240 -10.67 -56.66 5.68
CA ASN A 240 -11.92 -57.42 5.79
C ASN A 240 -13.18 -56.63 5.39
N ILE A 241 -13.28 -55.34 5.74
CA ILE A 241 -14.40 -54.48 5.30
C ILE A 241 -14.35 -54.24 3.79
N VAL A 242 -13.15 -54.23 3.21
CA VAL A 242 -12.91 -53.91 1.80
C VAL A 242 -12.94 -55.16 0.91
N ILE A 243 -13.43 -56.32 1.39
CA ILE A 243 -13.51 -57.56 0.59
C ILE A 243 -14.40 -57.41 -0.67
N SER A 244 -15.28 -56.41 -0.74
CA SER A 244 -16.02 -56.07 -1.98
C SER A 244 -15.26 -55.15 -2.96
N GLY A 245 -14.00 -54.79 -2.69
CA GLY A 245 -13.19 -53.96 -3.58
C GLY A 245 -11.78 -53.69 -3.06
N ASN A 246 -10.85 -54.65 -3.27
CA ASN A 246 -9.42 -54.58 -2.93
C ASN A 246 -8.68 -53.28 -3.31
N SER A 247 -9.27 -52.38 -4.11
CA SER A 247 -8.56 -51.22 -4.66
C SER A 247 -8.22 -50.13 -3.62
N LEU A 248 -8.95 -49.97 -2.51
CA LEU A 248 -8.68 -48.84 -1.58
C LEU A 248 -7.33 -48.94 -0.84
N LEU A 249 -6.89 -50.17 -0.53
CA LEU A 249 -5.59 -50.42 0.10
C LEU A 249 -4.46 -50.37 -0.93
N GLU A 250 -4.70 -50.89 -2.14
CA GLU A 250 -3.75 -50.83 -3.27
C GLU A 250 -3.54 -49.39 -3.78
N GLU A 251 -4.58 -48.55 -3.73
CA GLU A 251 -4.53 -47.12 -4.07
C GLU A 251 -3.93 -46.24 -2.96
N GLY A 252 -3.55 -46.83 -1.82
CA GLY A 252 -2.92 -46.12 -0.71
C GLY A 252 -3.85 -45.16 0.05
N LYS A 253 -5.18 -45.34 -0.04
CA LYS A 253 -6.19 -44.44 0.55
C LYS A 253 -6.64 -44.83 1.96
N ALA A 254 -6.10 -45.92 2.49
CA ALA A 254 -6.51 -46.51 3.74
C ALA A 254 -5.31 -46.72 4.66
N THR A 255 -5.53 -46.78 5.97
CA THR A 255 -4.56 -46.95 7.08
C THR A 255 -3.87 -45.67 7.59
N ILE A 256 -3.56 -45.68 8.89
CA ILE A 256 -2.87 -44.61 9.59
C ILE A 256 -1.46 -44.32 9.04
N PRO A 257 -0.59 -45.31 8.75
CA PRO A 257 0.76 -45.02 8.27
C PRO A 257 0.77 -44.29 6.92
N LEU A 258 -0.07 -44.73 5.98
CA LEU A 258 -0.22 -44.10 4.68
C LEU A 258 -0.82 -42.69 4.79
N LEU A 259 -1.75 -42.48 5.74
CA LEU A 259 -2.23 -41.14 6.06
C LEU A 259 -1.08 -40.24 6.53
N ALA A 260 -0.24 -40.68 7.45
CA ALA A 260 0.88 -39.86 7.95
C ALA A 260 1.86 -39.45 6.84
N GLU A 261 2.16 -40.38 5.92
CA GLU A 261 2.97 -40.09 4.73
C GLU A 261 2.28 -39.08 3.81
N ARG A 262 0.99 -39.31 3.51
CA ARG A 262 0.20 -38.41 2.65
C ARG A 262 0.13 -36.99 3.23
N LEU A 263 -0.15 -36.84 4.53
CA LEU A 263 -0.20 -35.54 5.20
C LEU A 263 1.13 -34.80 5.10
N THR A 264 2.25 -35.52 5.25
CA THR A 264 3.59 -34.95 5.12
C THR A 264 3.86 -34.48 3.69
N LYS A 265 3.52 -35.29 2.70
CA LYS A 265 3.66 -34.96 1.27
C LYS A 265 2.83 -33.73 0.91
N GLU A 266 1.56 -33.72 1.30
CA GLU A 266 0.61 -32.62 1.04
C GLU A 266 1.07 -31.31 1.66
N LEU A 267 1.64 -31.37 2.87
CA LEU A 267 2.21 -30.21 3.52
C LEU A 267 3.41 -29.66 2.73
N VAL A 268 4.34 -30.52 2.33
CA VAL A 268 5.55 -30.10 1.58
C VAL A 268 5.16 -29.49 0.24
N GLU A 269 4.29 -30.15 -0.52
CA GLU A 269 3.81 -29.65 -1.82
C GLU A 269 3.10 -28.31 -1.69
N HIS A 270 2.24 -28.16 -0.67
CA HIS A 270 1.57 -26.88 -0.42
C HIS A 270 2.56 -25.78 -0.03
N ILE A 271 3.55 -26.06 0.82
CA ILE A 271 4.59 -25.08 1.17
C ILE A 271 5.33 -24.63 -0.08
N THR A 272 5.78 -25.57 -0.92
CA THR A 272 6.52 -25.25 -2.16
C THR A 272 5.68 -24.42 -3.11
N LYS A 273 4.39 -24.74 -3.27
CA LYS A 273 3.47 -23.97 -4.14
C LYS A 273 3.18 -22.56 -3.62
N THR A 274 3.13 -22.38 -2.30
CA THR A 274 2.73 -21.12 -1.67
C THR A 274 3.91 -20.18 -1.39
N LEU A 275 5.15 -20.71 -1.40
CA LEU A 275 6.35 -19.95 -1.10
C LEU A 275 6.60 -18.75 -2.06
N PRO A 276 6.43 -18.88 -3.40
CA PRO A 276 6.64 -17.75 -4.32
C PRO A 276 5.64 -16.62 -4.10
N GLU A 277 4.38 -16.96 -3.86
CA GLU A 277 3.33 -15.97 -3.58
C GLU A 277 3.60 -15.25 -2.25
N LEU A 278 4.07 -15.98 -1.24
CA LEU A 278 4.45 -15.40 0.05
C LEU A 278 5.65 -14.44 -0.09
N GLN A 279 6.62 -14.76 -0.95
CA GLN A 279 7.72 -13.85 -1.27
C GLN A 279 7.22 -12.56 -1.93
N LYS A 280 6.35 -12.67 -2.94
CA LYS A 280 5.74 -11.52 -3.60
C LYS A 280 4.96 -10.62 -2.63
N GLN A 281 4.17 -11.23 -1.74
CA GLN A 281 3.45 -10.48 -0.71
C GLN A 281 4.39 -9.78 0.29
N LEU A 282 5.54 -10.38 0.58
CA LEU A 282 6.55 -9.76 1.43
C LEU A 282 7.19 -8.56 0.74
N GLU A 283 7.55 -8.69 -0.54
CA GLU A 283 8.12 -7.60 -1.35
C GLU A 283 7.16 -6.41 -1.42
N ILE A 284 5.88 -6.65 -1.74
CA ILE A 284 4.84 -5.60 -1.77
C ILE A 284 4.70 -4.93 -0.40
N LYS A 285 4.68 -5.71 0.69
CA LYS A 285 4.60 -5.14 2.04
C LYS A 285 5.85 -4.35 2.40
N LEU A 286 7.01 -4.78 1.96
CA LEU A 286 8.28 -4.12 2.23
C LEU A 286 8.36 -2.79 1.48
N GLU A 287 7.99 -2.77 0.20
CA GLU A 287 7.90 -1.55 -0.61
C GLU A 287 6.94 -0.55 0.02
N LYS A 288 5.70 -0.97 0.30
CA LYS A 288 4.70 -0.11 0.94
C LYS A 288 5.17 0.44 2.30
N THR A 289 5.74 -0.42 3.15
CA THR A 289 6.24 0.03 4.46
C THR A 289 7.45 0.96 4.31
N SER A 290 8.27 0.75 3.28
CA SER A 290 9.42 1.60 2.95
C SER A 290 8.98 2.97 2.45
N ASP A 291 7.95 3.03 1.61
CA ASP A 291 7.36 4.28 1.14
C ASP A 291 6.69 5.04 2.29
N ASP A 292 5.87 4.35 3.10
CA ASP A 292 5.27 4.92 4.30
C ASP A 292 6.35 5.47 5.26
N PHE A 293 7.47 4.77 5.42
CA PHE A 293 8.60 5.25 6.22
C PHE A 293 9.30 6.46 5.59
N ARG A 294 9.53 6.44 4.27
CA ARG A 294 10.16 7.53 3.52
C ARG A 294 9.34 8.82 3.59
N THR A 295 8.01 8.73 3.53
CA THR A 295 7.12 9.91 3.67
C THR A 295 7.20 10.56 5.05
N LEU A 296 7.55 9.81 6.09
CA LEU A 296 7.73 10.33 7.45
C LEU A 296 9.15 10.88 7.69
N GLY A 297 10.10 10.57 6.80
CA GLY A 297 11.50 10.95 6.89
C GLY A 297 12.26 10.27 8.05
N ASP A 298 13.57 10.54 8.14
CA ASP A 298 14.47 9.89 9.11
C ASP A 298 14.29 10.36 10.57
N GLY A 299 13.49 11.40 10.80
CA GLY A 299 13.29 11.99 12.12
C GLY A 299 14.45 12.83 12.60
N VAL A 300 14.32 13.36 13.82
CA VAL A 300 15.39 14.13 14.46
C VAL A 300 16.50 13.14 14.90
N PRO A 301 17.77 13.38 14.52
CA PRO A 301 18.89 12.59 15.00
C PRO A 301 18.97 12.56 16.52
N LEU A 302 19.50 11.47 17.08
CA LEU A 302 19.65 11.34 18.54
C LEU A 302 20.91 12.03 19.06
N ASP A 303 21.94 12.16 18.22
CA ASP A 303 23.21 12.82 18.54
C ASP A 303 23.08 14.35 18.57
N GLU A 304 23.71 15.00 19.55
CA GLU A 304 23.63 16.45 19.74
C GLU A 304 24.31 17.24 18.60
N LEU A 305 25.38 16.69 18.02
CA LEU A 305 26.09 17.30 16.89
C LEU A 305 25.28 17.17 15.59
N GLU A 306 24.64 16.02 15.36
CA GLU A 306 23.73 15.84 14.23
C GLU A 306 22.42 16.63 14.38
N LYS A 307 21.90 16.79 15.61
CA LYS A 307 20.72 17.63 15.90
C LYS A 307 20.93 19.10 15.54
N SER A 308 22.12 19.64 15.79
CA SER A 308 22.43 21.04 15.46
C SER A 308 22.51 21.27 13.94
N ASN A 309 22.96 20.28 13.17
CA ASN A 309 23.07 20.33 11.71
C ASN A 309 21.80 19.91 10.95
N PHE A 310 20.85 19.25 11.63
CA PHE A 310 19.63 18.73 11.02
C PHE A 310 18.68 19.81 10.47
N PRO A 311 18.40 20.94 11.16
CA PRO A 311 17.62 22.05 10.62
C PRO A 311 18.25 22.63 9.35
N ILE A 312 19.58 22.77 9.33
CA ILE A 312 20.35 23.31 8.20
C ILE A 312 20.19 22.40 6.98
N THR A 313 20.34 21.09 7.18
CA THR A 313 20.16 20.10 6.11
C THR A 313 18.72 20.12 5.57
N LYS A 314 17.72 20.23 6.45
CA LYS A 314 16.31 20.29 6.05
C LYS A 314 15.95 21.56 5.27
N ILE A 315 16.48 22.71 5.68
CA ILE A 315 16.25 23.98 5.00
C ILE A 315 17.02 24.05 3.68
N ARG A 316 18.22 23.47 3.60
CA ARG A 316 18.93 23.31 2.33
C ARG A 316 18.14 22.47 1.32
N GLN A 317 17.61 21.32 1.75
CA GLN A 317 16.73 20.48 0.91
C GLN A 317 15.46 21.22 0.46
N PHE A 318 14.91 22.07 1.33
CA PHE A 318 13.77 22.92 0.99
C PHE A 318 14.15 23.99 -0.04
N ASN A 319 15.30 24.64 0.12
CA ASN A 319 15.79 25.64 -0.84
C ASN A 319 16.04 25.02 -2.22
N ASP A 320 16.60 23.81 -2.28
CA ASP A 320 16.79 23.07 -3.54
C ASP A 320 15.44 22.73 -4.21
N ALA A 321 14.42 22.39 -3.43
CA ALA A 321 13.07 22.11 -3.94
C ALA A 321 12.39 23.38 -4.51
N LEU A 322 12.62 24.54 -3.89
CA LEU A 322 12.12 25.82 -4.39
C LEU A 322 12.75 26.24 -5.73
N GLU A 323 14.03 25.91 -5.96
CA GLU A 323 14.65 26.12 -7.28
C GLU A 323 13.98 25.29 -8.40
N GLY A 324 13.36 24.17 -8.06
CA GLY A 324 12.54 23.37 -8.98
C GLY A 324 11.33 24.14 -9.54
N VAL A 325 10.73 25.03 -8.75
CA VAL A 325 9.56 25.84 -9.15
C VAL A 325 9.90 26.77 -10.32
N LYS A 326 11.13 27.31 -10.35
CA LYS A 326 11.62 28.15 -11.45
C LYS A 326 11.64 27.40 -12.79
N ARG A 327 11.86 26.07 -12.79
CA ARG A 327 11.88 25.24 -14.00
C ARG A 327 10.48 24.96 -14.54
N GLU A 328 9.51 24.73 -13.65
CA GLU A 328 8.11 24.51 -14.06
C GLU A 328 7.50 25.77 -14.69
N PHE A 329 7.89 26.94 -14.21
CA PHE A 329 7.43 28.22 -14.76
C PHE A 329 7.89 28.49 -16.20
N ALA A 330 9.05 27.96 -16.61
CA ALA A 330 9.53 28.07 -17.98
C ALA A 330 8.60 27.37 -18.99
N ALA A 331 7.87 26.33 -18.57
CA ALA A 331 6.87 25.67 -19.40
C ALA A 331 5.58 26.51 -19.53
N TRP A 332 5.22 27.23 -18.48
CA TRP A 332 4.04 28.12 -18.43
C TRP A 332 4.22 29.38 -19.27
N LYS A 333 5.45 29.91 -19.38
CA LYS A 333 5.77 31.04 -20.27
C LYS A 333 5.25 30.81 -21.70
N ARG A 334 5.44 29.58 -22.23
CA ARG A 334 4.95 29.20 -23.57
C ARG A 334 3.43 29.26 -23.73
N VAL A 335 2.67 29.08 -22.64
CA VAL A 335 1.19 29.10 -22.65
C VAL A 335 0.67 30.54 -22.57
N LEU A 336 1.42 31.44 -21.94
CA LEU A 336 1.10 32.87 -21.86
C LEU A 336 1.38 33.59 -23.19
N ASP A 337 2.43 33.18 -23.89
CA ASP A 337 2.80 33.70 -25.21
C ASP A 337 1.76 33.36 -26.32
N ASP A 338 0.84 32.41 -26.06
CA ASP A 338 -0.13 31.89 -27.02
C ASP A 338 -1.50 32.61 -27.00
N LYS A 339 -1.68 33.64 -26.15
CA LYS A 339 -2.92 34.44 -26.12
C LYS A 339 -2.83 35.60 -27.13
N PRO A 340 -3.61 35.59 -28.23
CA PRO A 340 -3.55 36.63 -29.25
C PRO A 340 -4.17 37.95 -28.76
N ILE A 341 -3.53 39.06 -29.14
CA ILE A 341 -4.08 40.41 -29.04
C ILE A 341 -5.21 40.56 -30.08
N LYS A 342 -6.24 41.37 -29.75
CA LYS A 342 -7.47 41.59 -30.55
C LYS A 342 -7.21 41.68 -32.06
N THR A 343 -8.07 41.02 -32.84
CA THR A 343 -7.99 40.88 -34.31
C THR A 343 -8.06 42.24 -35.03
N GLU A 344 -7.29 42.36 -36.13
CA GLU A 344 -7.18 43.55 -37.02
C GLU A 344 -8.54 44.09 -37.51
N GLU A 345 -9.58 43.26 -37.54
CA GLU A 345 -10.94 43.64 -37.92
C GLU A 345 -11.61 44.57 -36.89
N THR A 346 -11.40 44.34 -35.59
CA THR A 346 -11.95 45.19 -34.51
C THR A 346 -11.35 46.61 -34.52
N LEU A 347 -10.06 46.71 -34.87
CA LEU A 347 -9.35 47.99 -34.97
C LEU A 347 -9.87 48.84 -36.14
N ARG A 348 -10.30 48.21 -37.24
CA ARG A 348 -10.82 48.90 -38.43
C ARG A 348 -12.14 49.63 -38.13
N ASP A 349 -13.06 48.95 -37.46
CA ASP A 349 -14.39 49.50 -37.14
C ASP A 349 -14.29 50.66 -36.14
N GLU A 350 -13.38 50.54 -35.15
CA GLU A 350 -13.11 51.61 -34.19
C GLU A 350 -12.50 52.84 -34.87
N VAL A 351 -11.48 52.66 -35.72
CA VAL A 351 -10.84 53.77 -36.45
C VAL A 351 -11.85 54.49 -37.36
N GLU A 352 -12.74 53.75 -38.02
CA GLU A 352 -13.76 54.33 -38.88
C GLU A 352 -14.78 55.18 -38.09
N GLN A 353 -15.22 54.72 -36.92
CA GLN A 353 -16.09 55.49 -36.03
C GLN A 353 -15.41 56.76 -35.49
N TYR A 354 -14.14 56.66 -35.08
CA TYR A 354 -13.36 57.80 -34.56
C TYR A 354 -13.09 58.86 -35.63
N VAL A 355 -12.68 58.43 -36.83
CA VAL A 355 -12.45 59.34 -37.97
C VAL A 355 -13.75 60.05 -38.35
N ARG A 356 -14.90 59.34 -38.42
CA ARG A 356 -16.20 59.97 -38.72
C ARG A 356 -16.63 61.01 -37.69
N THR A 357 -16.33 60.79 -36.40
CA THR A 357 -16.79 61.66 -35.31
C THR A 357 -15.91 62.90 -35.11
N ARG A 358 -14.62 62.82 -35.44
CA ARG A 358 -13.63 63.88 -35.15
C ARG A 358 -12.98 64.51 -36.37
N ARG A 359 -13.49 64.22 -37.57
CA ARG A 359 -12.96 64.79 -38.82
C ARG A 359 -13.04 66.31 -38.82
N GLY A 360 -11.89 66.96 -38.94
CA GLY A 360 -11.76 68.41 -39.05
C GLY A 360 -11.52 68.87 -40.49
N LYS A 361 -10.58 69.82 -40.66
CA LYS A 361 -10.20 70.40 -41.97
C LYS A 361 -9.23 69.55 -42.81
N GLU A 362 -8.91 68.33 -42.37
CA GLU A 362 -7.88 67.49 -43.00
C GLU A 362 -8.40 66.82 -44.28
N LEU A 363 -7.55 66.76 -45.31
CA LEU A 363 -7.84 66.11 -46.58
C LEU A 363 -7.78 64.58 -46.45
N PRO A 364 -8.57 63.82 -47.23
CA PRO A 364 -8.45 62.36 -47.29
C PRO A 364 -7.01 61.93 -47.59
N GLY A 365 -6.48 61.02 -46.77
CA GLY A 365 -5.10 60.51 -46.86
C GLY A 365 -4.12 61.10 -45.84
N PHE A 366 -4.46 62.21 -45.18
CA PHE A 366 -3.66 62.72 -44.06
C PHE A 366 -4.12 62.12 -42.73
N VAL A 367 -3.16 61.72 -41.92
CA VAL A 367 -3.38 61.02 -40.64
C VAL A 367 -3.33 62.03 -39.49
N ASN A 368 -4.43 62.16 -38.75
CA ASN A 368 -4.49 63.06 -37.60
C ASN A 368 -3.69 62.49 -36.39
N SER A 369 -2.60 63.14 -36.01
CA SER A 369 -1.74 62.67 -34.90
C SER A 369 -2.45 62.57 -33.56
N ARG A 370 -3.37 63.51 -33.24
CA ARG A 370 -4.14 63.46 -31.99
C ARG A 370 -5.11 62.27 -31.96
N THR A 371 -5.68 61.90 -33.11
CA THR A 371 -6.56 60.75 -33.24
C THR A 371 -5.78 59.46 -33.04
N PHE A 372 -4.59 59.38 -33.66
CA PHE A 372 -3.65 58.30 -33.43
C PHE A 372 -3.28 58.14 -31.95
N GLU A 373 -2.84 59.22 -31.29
CA GLU A 373 -2.47 59.19 -29.87
C GLU A 373 -3.61 58.76 -28.95
N ASN A 374 -4.83 59.23 -29.21
CA ASN A 374 -5.99 58.89 -28.37
C ASN A 374 -6.40 57.42 -28.52
N ILE A 375 -6.33 56.86 -29.74
CA ILE A 375 -6.62 55.44 -29.98
C ILE A 375 -5.57 54.57 -29.28
N VAL A 376 -4.29 54.94 -29.39
CA VAL A 376 -3.19 54.24 -28.72
C VAL A 376 -3.36 54.29 -27.19
N LYS A 377 -3.61 55.47 -26.59
CA LYS A 377 -3.81 55.62 -25.15
C LYS A 377 -4.96 54.77 -24.63
N LYS A 378 -6.10 54.79 -25.32
CA LYS A 378 -7.29 53.98 -24.96
C LYS A 378 -6.97 52.48 -25.02
N HIS A 379 -6.30 52.02 -26.07
CA HIS A 379 -5.99 50.61 -26.21
C HIS A 379 -4.99 50.12 -25.15
N ILE A 380 -4.01 50.95 -24.77
CA ILE A 380 -3.05 50.63 -23.71
C ILE A 380 -3.74 50.56 -22.34
N GLU A 381 -4.71 51.44 -22.06
CA GLU A 381 -5.53 51.39 -20.85
C GLU A 381 -6.36 50.09 -20.76
N GLU A 382 -6.89 49.61 -21.89
CA GLU A 382 -7.64 48.34 -21.95
C GLU A 382 -6.78 47.09 -21.67
N LEU A 383 -5.45 47.17 -21.87
CA LEU A 383 -4.52 46.06 -21.66
C LEU A 383 -4.01 45.94 -20.21
N GLU A 384 -4.23 46.96 -19.39
CA GLU A 384 -3.77 47.00 -17.99
C GLU A 384 -4.51 45.98 -17.12
N GLU A 385 -5.85 45.95 -17.20
CA GLU A 385 -6.71 45.01 -16.46
C GLU A 385 -6.39 43.53 -16.74
N PRO A 386 -6.32 43.07 -18.01
CA PRO A 386 -5.89 41.70 -18.33
C PRO A 386 -4.51 41.35 -17.80
N THR A 387 -3.60 42.32 -17.74
CA THR A 387 -2.24 42.12 -17.24
C THR A 387 -2.21 41.94 -15.72
N LEU A 388 -3.02 42.70 -14.98
CA LEU A 388 -3.18 42.52 -13.54
C LEU A 388 -3.85 41.19 -13.21
N LYS A 389 -4.82 40.75 -14.03
CA LYS A 389 -5.41 39.41 -13.89
C LYS A 389 -4.36 38.32 -14.10
N LEU A 390 -3.50 38.47 -15.10
CA LEU A 390 -2.38 37.56 -15.33
C LEU A 390 -1.42 37.49 -14.13
N LEU A 391 -1.09 38.64 -13.52
CA LEU A 391 -0.28 38.69 -12.31
C LEU A 391 -0.92 37.88 -11.17
N LYS A 392 -2.23 38.03 -10.96
CA LYS A 392 -2.99 37.26 -9.95
C LYS A 392 -2.96 35.76 -10.24
N ASP A 393 -3.25 35.36 -11.48
CA ASP A 393 -3.23 33.94 -11.89
C ASP A 393 -1.85 33.32 -11.58
N VAL A 394 -0.77 34.00 -11.96
CA VAL A 394 0.62 33.58 -11.68
C VAL A 394 0.89 33.48 -10.17
N THR A 395 0.42 34.44 -9.40
CA THR A 395 0.59 34.50 -7.95
C THR A 395 -0.06 33.30 -7.27
N ASP A 396 -1.28 32.94 -7.66
CA ASP A 396 -2.01 31.80 -7.12
C ASP A 396 -1.29 30.46 -7.39
N ILE A 397 -0.69 30.33 -8.57
CA ILE A 397 0.07 29.13 -8.94
C ILE A 397 1.34 29.02 -8.10
N VAL A 398 2.09 30.11 -7.99
CA VAL A 398 3.31 30.16 -7.17
C VAL A 398 2.98 29.87 -5.71
N HIS A 399 1.91 30.46 -5.18
CA HIS A 399 1.44 30.21 -3.82
C HIS A 399 1.09 28.75 -3.59
N SER A 400 0.28 28.14 -4.48
CA SER A 400 -0.11 26.73 -4.40
C SER A 400 1.10 25.79 -4.43
N CYS A 401 2.06 26.06 -5.32
CA CYS A 401 3.30 25.29 -5.42
C CYS A 401 4.15 25.40 -4.15
N VAL A 402 4.37 26.60 -3.64
CA VAL A 402 5.19 26.85 -2.44
C VAL A 402 4.51 26.26 -1.20
N ASN A 403 3.20 26.44 -1.04
CA ASN A 403 2.44 25.85 0.07
C ASN A 403 2.46 24.32 0.06
N ARG A 404 2.42 23.70 -1.12
CA ARG A 404 2.59 22.25 -1.27
C ARG A 404 4.00 21.80 -0.83
N ILE A 405 5.04 22.52 -1.21
CA ILE A 405 6.42 22.22 -0.82
C ILE A 405 6.59 22.39 0.70
N VAL A 406 6.15 23.52 1.27
CA VAL A 406 6.19 23.80 2.73
C VAL A 406 5.42 22.73 3.51
N GLY A 407 4.20 22.39 3.07
CA GLY A 407 3.34 21.40 3.72
C GLY A 407 3.90 19.98 3.66
N SER A 408 4.59 19.60 2.59
CA SER A 408 5.23 18.29 2.45
C SER A 408 6.55 18.18 3.21
N HIS A 409 7.41 19.21 3.14
CA HIS A 409 8.72 19.20 3.79
C HIS A 409 8.65 19.33 5.32
N PHE A 410 7.72 20.14 5.85
CA PHE A 410 7.64 20.43 7.28
C PHE A 410 6.49 19.72 8.02
N LYS A 411 5.79 18.77 7.37
CA LYS A 411 4.64 18.05 7.96
C LYS A 411 4.91 17.43 9.34
N ALA A 412 6.13 16.95 9.56
CA ALA A 412 6.53 16.28 10.80
C ALA A 412 6.75 17.28 11.97
N PHE A 413 6.97 18.56 11.66
CA PHE A 413 7.38 19.60 12.60
C PHE A 413 6.34 20.73 12.63
N SER A 414 5.36 20.67 13.53
CA SER A 414 4.27 21.65 13.61
C SER A 414 4.76 23.08 13.85
N HIS A 415 5.75 23.23 14.74
CA HIS A 415 6.30 24.54 15.10
C HIS A 415 7.08 25.16 13.94
N LEU A 416 7.89 24.36 13.24
CA LEU A 416 8.63 24.78 12.05
C LEU A 416 7.69 25.07 10.88
N LEU A 417 6.66 24.25 10.67
CA LEU A 417 5.65 24.48 9.64
C LEU A 417 4.91 25.80 9.87
N ARG A 418 4.53 26.11 11.11
CA ARG A 418 3.87 27.37 11.44
C ARG A 418 4.81 28.57 11.22
N ALA A 419 6.05 28.47 11.71
CA ALA A 419 7.06 29.50 11.53
C ALA A 419 7.43 29.70 10.05
N ALA A 420 7.32 28.67 9.22
CA ALA A 420 7.57 28.75 7.78
C ALA A 420 6.41 29.37 6.99
N LYS A 421 5.16 29.19 7.44
CA LYS A 421 3.98 29.70 6.74
C LYS A 421 3.80 31.22 6.84
N GLU A 422 4.12 31.81 7.99
CA GLU A 422 3.96 33.25 8.21
C GLU A 422 4.82 34.08 7.21
N PRO A 423 6.13 33.82 7.02
CA PRO A 423 6.92 34.49 5.98
C PRO A 423 6.48 34.20 4.54
N VAL A 424 5.82 33.07 4.27
CA VAL A 424 5.36 32.72 2.92
C VAL A 424 4.22 33.64 2.49
N GLU A 425 3.25 33.86 3.38
CA GLU A 425 2.12 34.75 3.09
C GLU A 425 2.57 36.22 3.09
N ASP A 426 3.32 36.65 4.12
CA ASP A 426 3.76 38.05 4.24
C ASP A 426 4.61 38.52 3.05
N PHE A 427 5.50 37.66 2.55
CA PHE A 427 6.35 38.02 1.40
C PHE A 427 5.61 37.90 0.07
N LEU A 428 4.61 37.03 -0.04
CA LEU A 428 3.83 36.94 -1.27
C LEU A 428 3.09 38.26 -1.51
N ASP A 429 2.45 38.80 -0.48
CA ASP A 429 1.70 40.05 -0.55
C ASP A 429 2.62 41.26 -0.87
N ASP A 430 3.77 41.37 -0.18
CA ASP A 430 4.75 42.45 -0.44
C ASP A 430 5.32 42.38 -1.88
N HIS A 431 5.62 41.17 -2.38
CA HIS A 431 6.14 41.03 -3.74
C HIS A 431 5.06 41.21 -4.81
N PHE A 432 3.81 40.83 -4.53
CA PHE A 432 2.66 41.12 -5.39
C PHE A 432 2.47 42.63 -5.57
N GLN A 433 2.43 43.38 -4.47
CA GLN A 433 2.23 44.84 -4.51
C GLN A 433 3.35 45.54 -5.28
N ARG A 434 4.61 45.13 -5.09
CA ARG A 434 5.76 45.68 -5.85
C ARG A 434 5.67 45.39 -7.35
N ALA A 435 5.20 44.20 -7.73
CA ALA A 435 5.01 43.83 -9.13
C ALA A 435 3.89 44.68 -9.76
N GLU A 436 2.77 44.85 -9.04
CA GLU A 436 1.63 45.68 -9.45
C GLU A 436 2.04 47.14 -9.67
N GLU A 437 2.76 47.74 -8.71
CA GLU A 437 3.28 49.11 -8.84
C GLU A 437 4.19 49.29 -10.07
N LYS A 438 5.02 48.27 -10.37
CA LYS A 438 5.93 48.30 -11.52
C LYS A 438 5.18 48.15 -12.85
N ILE A 439 4.15 47.31 -12.89
CA ILE A 439 3.26 47.15 -14.05
C ILE A 439 2.53 48.46 -14.32
N HIS A 440 1.91 49.07 -13.30
CA HIS A 440 1.26 50.38 -13.44
C HIS A 440 2.23 51.45 -13.95
N SER A 441 3.47 51.45 -13.46
CA SER A 441 4.51 52.36 -13.95
C SER A 441 4.86 52.11 -15.41
N GLN A 442 4.89 50.85 -15.85
CA GLN A 442 5.11 50.50 -17.26
C GLN A 442 3.98 51.01 -18.16
N PHE A 443 2.72 50.80 -17.76
CA PHE A 443 1.57 51.31 -18.51
C PHE A 443 1.53 52.84 -18.57
N LYS A 444 1.91 53.53 -17.49
CA LYS A 444 2.07 55.00 -17.50
C LYS A 444 3.09 55.47 -18.53
N MET A 445 4.19 54.73 -18.72
CA MET A 445 5.20 55.04 -19.74
C MET A 445 4.72 54.73 -21.16
N GLU A 446 4.07 53.59 -21.38
CA GLU A 446 3.58 53.19 -22.72
C GLU A 446 2.46 54.09 -23.26
N ARG A 447 1.73 54.81 -22.38
CA ARG A 447 0.78 55.85 -22.79
C ARG A 447 1.43 57.05 -23.49
N ILE A 448 2.76 57.19 -23.39
CA ILE A 448 3.54 58.18 -24.13
C ILE A 448 3.88 57.60 -25.50
N VAL A 449 3.33 58.18 -26.56
CA VAL A 449 3.58 57.73 -27.93
C VAL A 449 5.00 58.11 -28.34
N TYR A 450 5.87 57.11 -28.45
CA TYR A 450 7.27 57.30 -28.83
C TYR A 450 7.84 56.05 -29.51
N SER A 451 8.68 56.26 -30.52
CA SER A 451 9.48 55.21 -31.16
C SER A 451 10.73 55.83 -31.78
N GLN A 452 11.77 55.02 -32.01
CA GLN A 452 12.91 55.45 -32.81
C GLN A 452 12.54 55.38 -34.30
N ASP A 453 12.87 56.43 -35.05
CA ASP A 453 12.44 56.63 -36.43
C ASP A 453 12.74 55.44 -37.35
N HIS A 454 13.92 54.83 -37.20
CA HIS A 454 14.33 53.69 -38.02
C HIS A 454 13.54 52.40 -37.71
N LEU A 455 13.24 52.13 -36.44
CA LEU A 455 12.48 50.95 -36.03
C LEU A 455 11.01 51.06 -36.46
N TYR A 456 10.43 52.25 -36.30
CA TYR A 456 9.07 52.54 -36.75
C TYR A 456 8.94 52.45 -38.27
N SER A 457 9.87 53.05 -39.01
CA SER A 457 9.84 53.05 -40.48
C SER A 457 9.95 51.63 -41.05
N SER A 458 10.85 50.80 -40.50
CA SER A 458 11.00 49.41 -40.93
C SER A 458 9.74 48.55 -40.68
N GLN A 459 9.10 48.73 -39.51
CA GLN A 459 7.86 48.01 -39.20
C GLN A 459 6.68 48.49 -40.05
N LEU A 460 6.60 49.79 -40.32
CA LEU A 460 5.58 50.36 -41.19
C LEU A 460 5.70 49.83 -42.63
N GLU A 461 6.92 49.74 -43.18
CA GLU A 461 7.17 49.14 -44.49
C GLU A 461 6.73 47.67 -44.53
N THR A 462 7.03 46.92 -43.46
CA THR A 462 6.63 45.52 -43.32
C THR A 462 5.11 45.35 -43.33
N VAL A 463 4.38 46.20 -42.61
CA VAL A 463 2.90 46.18 -42.58
C VAL A 463 2.31 46.56 -43.94
N LYS A 464 2.86 47.58 -44.61
CA LYS A 464 2.42 48.01 -45.95
C LYS A 464 2.65 46.91 -47.00
N GLN A 465 3.77 46.19 -46.93
CA GLN A 465 4.05 45.05 -47.82
C GLN A 465 3.10 43.88 -47.58
N LYS A 466 2.81 43.53 -46.32
CA LYS A 466 1.87 42.45 -45.96
C LYS A 466 0.46 42.73 -46.46
N GLN A 467 -0.05 43.95 -46.30
CA GLN A 467 -1.38 44.32 -46.78
C GLN A 467 -1.47 44.44 -48.30
N SER A 468 -0.38 44.79 -48.99
CA SER A 468 -0.34 44.85 -50.46
C SER A 468 -0.47 43.45 -51.10
N GLN A 469 -0.05 42.39 -50.40
CA GLN A 469 -0.17 41.00 -50.86
C GLN A 469 -1.57 40.40 -50.65
N THR A 470 -2.40 40.97 -49.76
CA THR A 470 -3.76 40.46 -49.45
C THR A 470 -4.85 40.99 -50.38
N VAL A 471 -4.51 41.85 -51.37
CA VAL A 471 -5.47 42.58 -52.24
C VAL A 471 -5.92 41.77 -53.47
N LEU A 472 -6.47 40.57 -53.26
CA LEU A 472 -7.18 39.81 -54.32
C LEU A 472 -8.63 39.46 -53.98
N GLY A 473 -9.18 40.00 -52.89
CA GLY A 473 -10.58 39.78 -52.49
C GLY A 473 -11.29 41.06 -52.05
N HIS A 474 -12.26 41.49 -52.86
CA HIS A 474 -13.30 42.51 -52.63
C HIS A 474 -13.52 42.96 -51.17
N ARG A 475 -13.22 44.23 -50.84
CA ARG A 475 -13.92 44.97 -49.76
C ARG A 475 -14.14 46.45 -50.16
N ALA A 476 -15.25 46.97 -49.66
CA ALA A 476 -15.90 48.25 -49.95
C ALA A 476 -15.01 49.50 -49.87
N PHE A 477 -15.53 50.62 -50.39
CA PHE A 477 -14.98 51.98 -50.39
C PHE A 477 -14.56 52.47 -48.97
N VAL A 478 -13.45 51.96 -48.42
CA VAL A 478 -12.84 52.52 -47.20
C VAL A 478 -12.06 53.77 -47.59
N SER A 479 -12.25 54.86 -46.84
CA SER A 479 -11.55 56.12 -47.09
C SER A 479 -10.02 55.96 -46.91
N ALA A 480 -9.24 56.67 -47.72
CA ALA A 480 -7.79 56.49 -47.80
C ALA A 480 -7.07 56.83 -46.48
N ASP A 481 -7.59 57.82 -45.73
CA ASP A 481 -7.17 58.19 -44.39
C ASP A 481 -7.34 57.06 -43.36
N VAL A 482 -8.48 56.34 -43.39
CA VAL A 482 -8.74 55.20 -42.50
C VAL A 482 -7.75 54.07 -42.78
N ARG A 483 -7.43 53.79 -44.05
CA ARG A 483 -6.44 52.77 -44.41
C ARG A 483 -5.03 53.12 -43.92
N GLU A 484 -4.58 54.35 -44.16
CA GLU A 484 -3.25 54.80 -43.70
C GLU A 484 -3.18 54.83 -42.16
N MET A 485 -4.22 55.31 -41.48
CA MET A 485 -4.30 55.30 -40.01
C MET A 485 -4.23 53.87 -39.44
N VAL A 486 -4.96 52.91 -40.02
CA VAL A 486 -4.90 51.50 -39.60
C VAL A 486 -3.49 50.94 -39.79
N GLN A 487 -2.81 51.23 -40.89
CA GLN A 487 -1.42 50.77 -41.12
C GLN A 487 -0.45 51.32 -40.08
N HIS A 488 -0.52 52.61 -39.78
CA HIS A 488 0.30 53.24 -38.75
C HIS A 488 0.01 52.69 -37.35
N LEU A 489 -1.27 52.48 -37.02
CA LEU A 489 -1.67 51.89 -35.74
C LEU A 489 -1.21 50.45 -35.63
N THR A 490 -1.37 49.62 -36.66
CA THR A 490 -0.89 48.24 -36.68
C THR A 490 0.63 48.16 -36.50
N ALA A 491 1.39 49.03 -37.17
CA ALA A 491 2.85 49.09 -36.99
C ALA A 491 3.23 49.46 -35.54
N TYR A 492 2.59 50.49 -34.98
CA TYR A 492 2.87 50.93 -33.61
C TYR A 492 2.42 49.92 -32.55
N PHE A 493 1.25 49.29 -32.71
CA PHE A 493 0.75 48.26 -31.81
C PHE A 493 1.60 46.99 -31.87
N THR A 494 2.13 46.61 -33.04
CA THR A 494 3.06 45.48 -33.15
C THR A 494 4.31 45.74 -32.30
N MET A 495 4.92 46.93 -32.43
CA MET A 495 6.08 47.30 -31.62
C MET A 495 5.78 47.38 -30.12
N THR A 496 4.61 47.91 -29.77
CA THR A 496 4.18 48.04 -28.37
C THR A 496 3.87 46.68 -27.76
N SER A 497 3.24 45.79 -28.52
CA SER A 497 3.03 44.38 -28.18
C SER A 497 4.36 43.69 -27.90
N ASP A 498 5.35 43.82 -28.78
CA ASP A 498 6.66 43.20 -28.60
C ASP A 498 7.36 43.71 -27.32
N ARG A 499 7.25 45.02 -27.01
CA ARG A 499 7.79 45.58 -25.76
C ARG A 499 7.08 45.01 -24.54
N LEU A 500 5.75 45.03 -24.51
CA LEU A 500 4.95 44.55 -23.37
C LEU A 500 5.10 43.04 -23.17
N ALA A 501 5.13 42.26 -24.25
CA ALA A 501 5.32 40.82 -24.23
C ALA A 501 6.68 40.41 -23.64
N ASN A 502 7.70 41.28 -23.75
CA ASN A 502 8.98 41.05 -23.09
C ASN A 502 9.02 41.61 -21.66
N GLN A 503 8.53 42.82 -21.46
CA GLN A 503 8.70 43.56 -20.20
C GLN A 503 7.79 43.08 -19.08
N ILE A 504 6.52 42.77 -19.38
CA ILE A 504 5.55 42.35 -18.37
C ILE A 504 5.93 40.98 -17.77
N PRO A 505 6.22 39.92 -18.57
CA PRO A 505 6.68 38.66 -18.00
C PRO A 505 7.99 38.78 -17.23
N LEU A 506 8.89 39.68 -17.64
CA LEU A 506 10.14 39.93 -16.92
C LEU A 506 9.89 40.51 -15.52
N ILE A 507 8.98 41.49 -15.40
CA ILE A 507 8.58 42.07 -14.11
C ILE A 507 7.98 40.98 -13.21
N VAL A 508 7.03 40.21 -13.74
CA VAL A 508 6.37 39.12 -12.99
C VAL A 508 7.38 38.06 -12.54
N GLN A 509 8.25 37.61 -13.45
CA GLN A 509 9.27 36.60 -13.14
C GLN A 509 10.28 37.11 -12.11
N TYR A 510 10.70 38.37 -12.21
CA TYR A 510 11.65 38.95 -11.27
C TYR A 510 11.05 39.05 -9.86
N HIS A 511 9.84 39.60 -9.72
CA HIS A 511 9.22 39.80 -8.40
C HIS A 511 8.64 38.53 -7.79
N MET A 512 7.84 37.77 -8.55
CA MET A 512 7.07 36.63 -8.03
C MET A 512 7.88 35.34 -7.93
N LEU A 513 9.01 35.23 -8.64
CA LEU A 513 9.85 34.04 -8.59
C LEU A 513 11.23 34.35 -8.04
N ASP A 514 12.01 35.22 -8.70
CA ASP A 514 13.41 35.38 -8.32
C ASP A 514 13.58 36.05 -6.95
N GLN A 515 12.98 37.22 -6.76
CA GLN A 515 13.08 37.98 -5.52
C GLN A 515 12.31 37.32 -4.38
N TYR A 516 11.08 36.87 -4.64
CA TYR A 516 10.27 36.17 -3.63
C TYR A 516 10.94 34.89 -3.12
N ILE A 517 11.42 34.00 -4.02
CA ILE A 517 12.10 32.77 -3.61
C ILE A 517 13.41 33.08 -2.88
N SER A 518 14.23 34.00 -3.38
CA SER A 518 15.51 34.35 -2.77
C SER A 518 15.32 34.91 -1.35
N ARG A 519 14.32 35.78 -1.16
CA ARG A 519 13.99 36.33 0.15
C ARG A 519 13.47 35.27 1.11
N LEU A 520 12.62 34.36 0.62
CA LEU A 520 12.13 33.23 1.40
C LEU A 520 13.29 32.33 1.86
N GLN A 521 14.21 31.97 0.95
CA GLN A 521 15.39 31.17 1.28
C GLN A 521 16.27 31.82 2.37
N ASN A 522 16.51 33.14 2.26
CA ASN A 522 17.31 33.89 3.22
C ASN A 522 16.68 33.93 4.62
N VAL A 523 15.37 34.14 4.70
CA VAL A 523 14.64 34.18 5.97
C VAL A 523 14.54 32.80 6.60
N MET A 524 14.34 31.76 5.79
CA MET A 524 14.36 30.37 6.27
C MET A 524 15.71 30.01 6.91
N LEU A 525 16.82 30.44 6.31
CA LEU A 525 18.16 30.28 6.91
C LEU A 525 18.33 31.11 8.20
N ALA A 526 17.83 32.35 8.22
CA ALA A 526 17.91 33.22 9.40
C ALA A 526 17.07 32.69 10.59
N MET A 527 15.97 31.97 10.34
CA MET A 527 15.14 31.36 11.38
C MET A 527 15.89 30.28 12.18
N ILE A 528 16.91 29.64 11.60
CA ILE A 528 17.76 28.66 12.30
C ILE A 528 18.65 29.35 13.34
N GLY A 529 19.15 30.55 13.02
CA GLY A 529 20.09 31.27 13.88
C GLY A 529 19.44 32.03 15.04
N ARG A 530 18.15 32.37 14.93
CA ARG A 530 17.43 33.19 15.94
C ARG A 530 16.64 32.39 16.97
N ASN A 531 16.27 31.15 16.66
CA ASN A 531 15.39 30.33 17.50
C ASN A 531 16.11 29.13 18.08
N ASN A 532 15.76 28.72 19.30
CA ASN A 532 16.29 27.49 19.89
C ASN A 532 15.90 26.27 19.03
N PRO A 533 16.87 25.51 18.48
CA PRO A 533 16.59 24.41 17.54
C PRO A 533 15.71 23.32 18.15
N GLY A 534 15.76 23.13 19.47
CA GLY A 534 14.93 22.15 20.18
C GLY A 534 13.42 22.42 20.14
N ILE A 535 13.00 23.69 20.06
CA ILE A 535 11.57 24.07 20.00
C ILE A 535 11.04 23.91 18.58
N LEU A 536 11.85 24.27 17.58
CA LEU A 536 11.48 24.15 16.16
C LEU A 536 11.41 22.70 15.68
N LEU A 537 12.30 21.84 16.20
CA LEU A 537 12.37 20.42 15.84
C LEU A 537 11.45 19.52 16.66
N GLN A 538 10.55 20.07 17.47
CA GLN A 538 9.64 19.24 18.25
C GLN A 538 8.68 18.49 17.31
N GLU A 539 8.90 17.20 17.23
CA GLU A 539 8.08 16.31 16.40
C GLU A 539 6.77 15.96 17.10
N HIS A 540 5.70 15.84 16.31
CA HIS A 540 4.42 15.36 16.83
C HIS A 540 4.55 13.92 17.37
N CYS A 541 4.12 13.67 18.60
CA CYS A 541 4.29 12.39 19.28
C CYS A 541 3.72 11.18 18.49
N ALA A 542 2.62 11.39 17.76
CA ALA A 542 2.03 10.37 16.89
C ALA A 542 2.92 10.00 15.69
N VAL A 543 3.63 10.97 15.11
CA VAL A 543 4.55 10.77 13.97
C VAL A 543 5.79 10.01 14.43
N ALA A 544 6.36 10.40 15.58
CA ALA A 544 7.49 9.70 16.20
C ALA A 544 7.14 8.24 16.53
N ARG A 545 5.97 7.99 17.13
CA ARG A 545 5.49 6.62 17.43
C ARG A 545 5.31 5.79 16.17
N LYS A 546 4.66 6.34 15.14
CA LYS A 546 4.44 5.67 13.86
C LYS A 546 5.76 5.37 13.13
N ARG A 547 6.73 6.30 13.17
CA ARG A 547 8.07 6.06 12.61
C ARG A 547 8.77 4.89 13.31
N LYS A 548 8.71 4.83 14.65
CA LYS A 548 9.30 3.73 15.41
C LYS A 548 8.67 2.38 15.03
N GLU A 549 7.35 2.33 14.97
CA GLU A 549 6.61 1.13 14.57
C GLU A 549 6.97 0.67 13.14
N LEU A 550 7.04 1.60 12.19
CA LEU A 550 7.43 1.30 10.81
C LEU A 550 8.89 0.87 10.69
N LYS A 551 9.80 1.46 11.47
CA LYS A 551 11.22 1.07 11.52
C LYS A 551 11.39 -0.35 12.04
N GLU A 552 10.71 -0.68 13.13
CA GLU A 552 10.67 -2.04 13.67
C GLU A 552 10.11 -2.99 12.61
N ARG A 553 8.95 -2.68 12.04
CA ARG A 553 8.31 -3.49 10.98
C ARG A 553 9.19 -3.69 9.74
N LEU A 554 9.94 -2.68 9.30
CA LEU A 554 10.90 -2.81 8.20
C LEU A 554 12.03 -3.77 8.56
N GLY A 555 12.59 -3.67 9.77
CA GLY A 555 13.61 -4.60 10.26
C GLY A 555 13.11 -6.05 10.29
N GLN A 556 11.85 -6.23 10.73
CA GLN A 556 11.15 -7.50 10.74
C GLN A 556 10.97 -8.09 9.32
N LEU A 557 10.46 -7.28 8.37
CA LEU A 557 10.26 -7.71 6.98
C LEU A 557 11.56 -8.03 6.26
N ARG A 558 12.63 -7.22 6.44
CA ARG A 558 13.95 -7.49 5.85
C ARG A 558 14.55 -8.80 6.38
N SER A 559 14.38 -9.07 7.68
CA SER A 559 14.84 -10.32 8.29
C SER A 559 14.09 -11.52 7.70
N ALA A 560 12.77 -11.41 7.53
CA ALA A 560 11.97 -12.44 6.86
C ALA A 560 12.38 -12.65 5.39
N GLY A 561 12.67 -11.57 4.64
CA GLY A 561 13.14 -11.66 3.25
C GLY A 561 14.48 -12.39 3.11
N LYS A 562 15.47 -12.09 3.98
CA LYS A 562 16.77 -12.79 4.03
C LYS A 562 16.65 -14.29 4.31
N VAL A 563 15.56 -14.69 4.94
CA VAL A 563 15.33 -16.08 5.31
C VAL A 563 14.65 -16.81 4.16
N LEU A 564 13.64 -16.19 3.54
CA LEU A 564 13.02 -16.73 2.33
C LEU A 564 14.03 -16.93 1.20
N SER A 565 14.94 -15.96 0.99
CA SER A 565 15.95 -16.08 -0.06
C SER A 565 16.87 -17.29 0.11
N LYS A 566 17.22 -17.66 1.35
CA LYS A 566 18.01 -18.88 1.64
C LYS A 566 17.27 -20.17 1.28
N PHE A 567 15.94 -20.18 1.28
CA PHE A 567 15.15 -21.37 0.97
C PHE A 567 14.82 -21.50 -0.51
N VAL A 568 14.63 -20.39 -1.22
CA VAL A 568 14.36 -20.39 -2.66
C VAL A 568 15.59 -20.83 -3.46
N HIS A 569 16.81 -20.55 -2.98
CA HIS A 569 18.04 -21.03 -3.64
C HIS A 569 18.38 -22.50 -3.32
N SER A 570 17.63 -23.13 -2.41
CA SER A 570 17.85 -24.51 -1.95
C SER A 570 16.73 -25.47 -2.38
N ALA A 571 15.65 -24.94 -2.96
CA ALA A 571 14.54 -25.69 -3.55
C ALA A 571 14.66 -25.60 -5.07
#